data_AF-A0A0R1PA49-F1
#
_entry.id   AF-A0A0R1PA49-F1
#
_cell.length_a   1.000
_cell.length_b   1.000
_cell.length_c   1.000
_cell.angle_alpha   90.00
_cell.angle_beta   90.00
_cell.angle_gamma   90.00
#
_symmetry.space_group_name_H-M   'P 1'
#
loop_
_entity.id
_entity.type
_entity.pdbx_description
1 polymer ?
#
loop_
_entity_poly.entity_id
_entity_poly.type
_entity_poly.pdbx_seq_one_letter_code
_entity_poly.pdbx_strand_id
1 'polypeptide(L)'
;MGNASFEDVIQPTMVKNLFVITSGPFPPNPSELLGSMRTKDLINRLEDKFGLLIMDAPPVNTVTDAQVLAVQIDGVIMVVPQGIAEKAGVAHAKQLLDTVHANILGVIMNRVTKEKSQGYYGGYYGGYYGAEKEK
;
A
#
# COMPACT_ATOMS: atom_id res chain seq x y z
N MET A 1 -14.35 2.97 -17.22
CA MET A 1 -13.31 2.52 -18.19
C MET A 1 -13.93 2.29 -19.56
N GLY A 2 -13.84 3.28 -20.45
CA GLY A 2 -14.25 3.18 -21.85
C GLY A 2 -13.14 2.61 -22.73
N ASN A 3 -13.51 1.70 -23.63
CA ASN A 3 -12.84 1.22 -24.85
C ASN A 3 -11.32 0.98 -24.95
N ALA A 4 -10.50 1.17 -23.90
CA ALA A 4 -9.09 0.78 -23.92
C ALA A 4 -8.94 -0.75 -23.82
N SER A 5 -8.11 -1.34 -24.67
CA SER A 5 -7.76 -2.75 -24.55
C SER A 5 -6.86 -2.97 -23.34
N PHE A 6 -6.73 -4.22 -22.90
CA PHE A 6 -5.91 -4.58 -21.74
C PHE A 6 -4.44 -4.24 -21.93
N GLU A 7 -3.94 -4.36 -23.16
CA GLU A 7 -2.59 -4.01 -23.54
C GLU A 7 -2.36 -2.49 -23.52
N ASP A 8 -3.40 -1.69 -23.80
CA ASP A 8 -3.27 -0.22 -23.87
C ASP A 8 -3.11 0.45 -22.50
N VAL A 9 -3.57 -0.22 -21.43
CA VAL A 9 -3.52 0.35 -20.07
C VAL A 9 -2.21 0.05 -19.34
N ILE A 10 -1.42 -0.91 -19.82
CA ILE A 10 -0.15 -1.30 -19.22
C ILE A 10 0.97 -0.48 -19.84
N GLN A 11 1.49 0.49 -19.10
CA GLN A 11 2.51 1.40 -19.60
C GLN A 11 3.90 0.98 -19.11
N PRO A 12 4.89 0.76 -20.00
CA PRO A 12 6.26 0.51 -19.59
C PRO A 12 6.87 1.77 -18.97
N THR A 13 7.78 1.59 -18.02
CA THR A 13 8.55 2.69 -17.43
C THR A 13 9.99 2.69 -17.94
N MET A 14 10.77 3.71 -17.55
CA MET A 14 12.22 3.75 -17.80
C MET A 14 12.98 2.67 -17.01
N VAL A 15 12.35 2.06 -16.01
CA VAL A 15 12.93 0.99 -15.19
C VAL A 15 12.57 -0.35 -15.81
N LYS A 16 13.58 -1.18 -16.08
CA LYS A 16 13.39 -2.52 -16.63
C LYS A 16 12.47 -3.36 -15.72
N ASN A 17 11.54 -4.09 -16.34
CA ASN A 17 10.56 -4.96 -15.68
C ASN A 17 9.58 -4.22 -14.73
N LEU A 18 9.46 -2.89 -14.84
CA LEU A 18 8.47 -2.10 -14.11
C LEU A 18 7.48 -1.48 -15.09
N PHE A 19 6.20 -1.75 -14.83
CA PHE A 19 5.07 -1.27 -15.62
C PHE A 19 4.07 -0.59 -14.67
N VAL A 20 3.30 0.35 -15.21
CA VAL A 20 2.32 1.13 -14.44
C VAL A 20 0.98 1.11 -15.17
N ILE A 21 -0.08 0.89 -14.40
CA ILE A 21 -1.46 1.17 -14.79
C ILE A 21 -1.89 2.38 -13.95
N THR A 22 -2.26 3.47 -14.60
CA THR A 22 -2.76 4.66 -13.91
C THR A 22 -4.26 4.53 -13.61
N SER A 23 -4.79 5.33 -12.69
CA SER A 23 -6.21 5.30 -12.30
C SER A 23 -7.19 5.55 -13.47
N GLY A 24 -6.69 6.16 -14.55
CA GLY A 24 -7.55 6.69 -15.60
C GLY A 24 -8.44 7.84 -15.11
N PRO A 25 -9.50 8.18 -15.86
CA PRO A 25 -10.42 9.25 -15.49
C PRO A 25 -11.21 8.92 -14.22
N PHE A 26 -11.50 9.94 -13.42
CA PHE A 26 -12.20 9.82 -12.15
C PHE A 26 -13.60 9.20 -12.36
N PRO A 27 -13.88 8.00 -11.81
CA PRO A 27 -15.20 7.37 -11.94
C PRO A 27 -16.19 7.97 -10.92
N PRO A 28 -17.50 7.94 -11.20
CA PRO A 28 -18.50 8.36 -10.21
C PRO A 28 -18.56 7.44 -8.98
N ASN A 29 -18.32 6.13 -9.17
CA ASN A 29 -18.42 5.10 -8.12
C ASN A 29 -17.14 4.23 -8.04
N PRO A 30 -16.04 4.72 -7.43
CA PRO A 30 -14.76 4.00 -7.41
C PRO A 30 -14.82 2.66 -6.67
N SER A 31 -15.45 2.60 -5.49
CA SER A 31 -15.50 1.37 -4.68
C SER A 31 -16.28 0.24 -5.37
N GLU A 32 -17.38 0.56 -6.05
CA GLU A 32 -18.16 -0.42 -6.84
C GLU A 32 -17.35 -0.94 -8.03
N LEU A 33 -16.60 -0.07 -8.70
CA LEU A 33 -15.73 -0.46 -9.80
C LEU A 33 -14.63 -1.43 -9.30
N LEU A 34 -14.00 -1.13 -8.17
CA LEU A 34 -12.96 -1.96 -7.56
C LEU A 34 -13.51 -3.33 -7.13
N GLY A 35 -14.74 -3.40 -6.62
CA GLY A 35 -15.41 -4.65 -6.25
C GLY A 35 -16.02 -5.43 -7.41
N SER A 36 -15.94 -4.92 -8.64
CA SER A 36 -16.61 -5.53 -9.79
C SER A 36 -15.88 -6.78 -10.32
N MET A 37 -16.65 -7.69 -10.94
CA MET A 37 -16.10 -8.85 -11.66
C MET A 37 -15.06 -8.45 -12.70
N ARG A 38 -15.24 -7.30 -13.35
CA ARG A 38 -14.30 -6.77 -14.34
C ARG A 38 -12.92 -6.48 -13.74
N THR A 39 -12.85 -5.96 -12.51
CA THR A 39 -11.59 -5.72 -11.82
C THR A 39 -10.94 -7.03 -11.40
N LYS A 40 -11.73 -7.99 -10.92
CA LYS A 40 -11.24 -9.33 -10.61
C LYS A 40 -10.63 -10.02 -11.84
N ASP A 41 -11.31 -9.96 -12.98
CA ASP A 41 -10.80 -10.51 -14.25
C ASP A 41 -9.54 -9.78 -14.72
N LEU A 42 -9.44 -8.46 -14.47
CA LEU A 42 -8.23 -7.70 -14.76
C LEU A 42 -7.06 -8.18 -13.89
N ILE A 43 -7.25 -8.34 -12.59
CA ILE A 43 -6.22 -8.81 -11.65
C ILE A 43 -5.72 -10.19 -12.08
N ASN A 44 -6.62 -11.15 -12.33
CA ASN A 44 -6.25 -12.51 -12.77
C ASN A 44 -5.38 -12.49 -14.04
N ARG A 45 -5.74 -11.66 -15.03
CA ARG A 45 -4.95 -11.53 -16.27
C ARG A 45 -3.58 -10.87 -16.07
N LEU A 46 -3.46 -10.01 -15.06
CA LEU A 46 -2.19 -9.39 -14.70
C LEU A 46 -1.29 -10.39 -13.97
N GLU A 47 -1.84 -11.24 -13.12
CA GLU A 47 -1.10 -12.32 -12.42
C GLU A 47 -0.45 -13.30 -13.42
N ASP A 48 -1.13 -13.63 -14.52
CA ASP A 48 -0.56 -14.47 -15.59
C ASP A 48 0.67 -13.85 -16.27
N LYS A 49 0.81 -12.51 -16.23
CA LYS A 49 1.88 -11.76 -16.94
C LYS A 49 2.97 -11.24 -16.02
N PHE A 50 2.69 -11.04 -14.73
CA PHE A 50 3.59 -10.38 -13.79
C PHE A 50 3.78 -11.22 -12.53
N GLY A 51 5.03 -11.37 -12.10
CA GLY A 51 5.35 -12.10 -10.87
C GLY A 51 5.06 -11.33 -9.57
N LEU A 52 4.74 -10.03 -9.65
CA LEU A 52 4.38 -9.20 -8.51
C LEU A 52 3.47 -8.06 -8.97
N LEU A 53 2.33 -7.91 -8.29
CA LEU A 53 1.42 -6.78 -8.45
C LEU A 53 1.43 -5.94 -7.17
N ILE A 54 1.69 -4.65 -7.32
CA ILE A 54 1.57 -3.68 -6.23
C ILE A 54 0.40 -2.78 -6.56
N MET A 55 -0.58 -2.73 -5.65
CA MET A 55 -1.76 -1.90 -5.80
C MET A 55 -1.72 -0.78 -4.77
N ASP A 56 -1.77 0.47 -5.25
CA ASP A 56 -1.90 1.63 -4.40
C ASP A 56 -3.38 1.85 -4.05
N ALA A 57 -3.65 2.12 -2.78
CA ALA A 57 -5.00 2.30 -2.26
C ALA A 57 -5.09 3.56 -1.41
N PRO A 58 -6.22 4.28 -1.45
CA PRO A 58 -6.43 5.45 -0.60
C PRO A 58 -6.45 5.07 0.89
N PRO A 59 -6.34 6.04 1.81
CA PRO A 59 -6.28 5.77 3.25
C PRO A 59 -7.50 4.98 3.75
N VAL A 60 -7.25 3.86 4.42
CA VAL A 60 -8.27 2.92 4.95
C VAL A 60 -9.32 3.61 5.83
N ASN A 61 -8.92 4.63 6.60
CA ASN A 61 -9.83 5.33 7.51
C ASN A 61 -10.83 6.27 6.80
N THR A 62 -10.58 6.64 5.54
CA THR A 62 -11.35 7.69 4.86
C THR A 62 -12.36 7.12 3.88
N VAL A 63 -12.01 6.03 3.20
CA VAL A 63 -12.82 5.42 2.15
C VAL A 63 -12.70 3.90 2.19
N THR A 64 -13.73 3.23 1.68
CA THR A 64 -13.85 1.76 1.72
C THR A 64 -13.03 1.05 0.63
N ASP A 65 -12.48 1.79 -0.34
CA ASP A 65 -11.74 1.24 -1.50
C ASP A 65 -10.66 0.25 -1.09
N ALA A 66 -9.87 0.59 -0.06
CA ALA A 66 -8.80 -0.28 0.43
C ALA A 66 -9.34 -1.60 1.03
N GLN A 67 -10.50 -1.56 1.69
CA GLN A 67 -11.14 -2.77 2.23
C GLN A 67 -11.71 -3.65 1.11
N VAL A 68 -12.34 -3.03 0.09
CA VAL A 68 -12.87 -3.75 -1.08
C VAL A 68 -11.74 -4.42 -1.87
N LEU A 69 -10.60 -3.73 -2.01
CA LEU A 69 -9.45 -4.27 -2.70
C LEU A 69 -8.76 -5.38 -1.89
N ALA A 70 -8.67 -5.22 -0.57
CA ALA A 70 -8.01 -6.18 0.31
C ALA A 70 -8.59 -7.61 0.25
N VAL A 71 -9.87 -7.75 -0.12
CA VAL A 71 -10.53 -9.06 -0.28
C VAL A 71 -10.09 -9.78 -1.58
N GLN A 72 -9.48 -9.06 -2.52
CA GLN A 72 -9.10 -9.57 -3.85
C GLN A 72 -7.58 -9.74 -4.01
N ILE A 73 -6.78 -9.51 -2.97
CA ILE A 73 -5.32 -9.58 -3.02
C ILE A 73 -4.77 -10.48 -1.90
N ASP A 74 -3.55 -10.97 -2.08
CA ASP A 74 -2.93 -11.92 -1.15
C ASP A 74 -2.53 -11.31 0.20
N GLY A 75 -2.27 -10.01 0.23
CA GLY A 75 -1.82 -9.35 1.45
C GLY A 75 -1.79 -7.83 1.39
N VAL A 76 -1.87 -7.23 2.57
CA VAL A 76 -1.87 -5.77 2.78
C VAL A 76 -0.67 -5.38 3.63
N ILE A 77 0.01 -4.31 3.21
CA ILE A 77 1.04 -3.64 4.02
C ILE A 77 0.52 -2.26 4.40
N MET A 78 0.42 -1.98 5.70
CA MET A 78 0.00 -0.67 6.18
C MET A 78 1.19 0.30 6.21
N VAL A 79 1.03 1.51 5.66
CA VAL A 79 2.04 2.56 5.72
C VAL A 79 1.65 3.61 6.77
N VAL A 80 2.47 3.76 7.81
CA VAL A 80 2.17 4.61 8.97
C VAL A 80 3.26 5.69 9.13
N PRO A 81 2.94 6.99 8.93
CA PRO A 81 3.91 8.06 9.11
C PRO A 81 4.25 8.33 10.59
N GLN A 82 5.54 8.33 10.94
CA GLN A 82 6.02 8.52 12.31
C GLN A 82 5.64 9.90 12.87
N GLY A 83 4.99 9.90 14.03
CA GLY A 83 4.64 11.13 14.76
C GLY A 83 3.64 12.03 14.03
N ILE A 84 2.92 11.49 13.04
CA ILE A 84 1.80 12.13 12.35
C ILE A 84 0.52 11.32 12.55
N ALA A 85 0.60 10.00 12.33
CA ALA A 85 -0.54 9.12 12.56
C ALA A 85 -0.74 8.89 14.06
N GLU A 86 -1.97 9.11 14.53
CA GLU A 86 -2.35 8.79 15.91
C GLU A 86 -2.50 7.28 16.09
N LYS A 87 -2.06 6.76 17.24
CA LYS A 87 -2.14 5.32 17.56
C LYS A 87 -3.57 4.79 17.44
N ALA A 88 -4.57 5.58 17.87
CA ALA A 88 -5.98 5.21 17.75
C ALA A 88 -6.41 5.09 16.27
N GLY A 89 -5.98 6.02 15.41
CA GLY A 89 -6.25 5.96 13.97
C GLY A 89 -5.61 4.75 13.27
N VAL A 90 -4.41 4.35 13.70
CA VAL A 90 -3.75 3.13 13.19
C VAL A 90 -4.48 1.87 13.65
N ALA A 91 -4.88 1.82 14.93
CA ALA A 91 -5.65 0.69 15.48
C ALA A 91 -7.01 0.54 14.78
N HIS A 92 -7.69 1.66 14.51
CA HIS A 92 -8.94 1.67 13.77
C HIS A 92 -8.76 1.18 12.32
N ALA A 93 -7.73 1.64 11.61
CA ALA A 93 -7.43 1.17 10.26
C ALA A 93 -7.18 -0.36 10.24
N LYS A 94 -6.44 -0.88 11.23
CA LYS A 94 -6.26 -2.34 11.38
C LYS A 94 -7.60 -3.04 11.57
N GLN A 95 -8.46 -2.54 12.47
CA GLN A 95 -9.77 -3.14 12.74
C GLN A 95 -10.68 -3.17 11.50
N LEU A 96 -10.64 -2.12 10.67
CA LEU A 96 -11.39 -2.07 9.40
C LEU A 96 -10.92 -3.14 8.41
N LEU A 97 -9.61 -3.38 8.34
CA LEU A 97 -9.03 -4.45 7.52
C LEU A 97 -9.31 -5.84 8.10
N ASP A 98 -9.25 -6.01 9.43
CA ASP A 98 -9.59 -7.27 10.10
C ASP A 98 -11.07 -7.66 9.85
N THR A 99 -11.97 -6.67 9.77
CA THR A 99 -13.41 -6.89 9.53
C THR A 99 -13.70 -7.52 8.17
N VAL A 100 -12.85 -7.27 7.17
CA VAL A 100 -12.92 -7.91 5.85
C VAL A 100 -11.97 -9.09 5.72
N HIS A 101 -11.40 -9.56 6.84
CA HIS A 101 -10.43 -10.66 6.90
C HIS A 101 -9.21 -10.45 6.00
N ALA A 102 -8.78 -9.21 5.82
CA ALA A 102 -7.58 -8.89 5.05
C ALA A 102 -6.33 -9.52 5.70
N ASN A 103 -5.48 -10.13 4.89
CA ASN A 103 -4.20 -10.67 5.36
C ASN A 103 -3.17 -9.54 5.51
N ILE A 104 -3.08 -8.96 6.71
CA ILE A 104 -2.10 -7.89 6.99
C ILE A 104 -0.71 -8.51 7.17
N LEU A 105 0.15 -8.34 6.16
CA LEU A 105 1.52 -8.87 6.17
C LEU A 105 2.43 -8.13 7.14
N GLY A 106 2.14 -6.86 7.40
CA GLY A 106 2.92 -6.03 8.32
C GLY A 106 2.66 -4.54 8.16
N VAL A 107 3.52 -3.75 8.81
CA VAL A 107 3.44 -2.29 8.85
C VAL A 107 4.80 -1.69 8.47
N ILE A 108 4.80 -0.71 7.56
CA ILE A 108 5.95 0.13 7.25
C ILE A 108 5.79 1.45 7.99
N MET A 109 6.73 1.74 8.90
CA MET A 109 6.83 3.07 9.49
C MET A 109 7.57 4.00 8.51
N ASN A 110 6.87 5.02 8.01
CA ASN A 110 7.41 5.98 7.04
C ASN A 110 7.70 7.34 7.69
N ARG A 111 8.44 8.22 7.01
CA ARG A 111 8.81 9.57 7.50
C ARG A 111 9.52 9.54 8.86
N VAL A 112 10.34 8.53 9.10
CA VAL A 112 11.08 8.38 10.35
C VAL A 112 12.18 9.44 10.43
N THR A 113 12.24 10.21 11.53
CA THR A 113 13.33 11.16 11.79
C THR A 113 14.25 10.66 12.90
N LYS A 114 15.55 10.99 12.80
CA LYS A 114 16.56 10.58 13.79
C LYS A 114 16.23 11.10 15.20
N GLU A 115 15.76 12.33 15.31
CA GLU A 115 15.36 12.95 16.60
C GLU A 115 14.20 12.20 17.27
N LYS A 116 13.20 11.77 16.49
CA LYS A 116 12.02 11.05 17.00
C LYS A 116 12.26 9.56 17.24
N SER A 117 13.39 9.01 16.78
CA SER A 117 13.77 7.61 16.98
C SER A 117 14.68 7.39 18.20
N GLN A 118 15.30 8.45 18.75
CA GLN A 118 16.18 8.31 19.92
C GLN A 118 15.49 7.79 21.18
N GLY A 119 14.19 8.07 21.38
CA GLY A 119 13.44 7.64 22.56
C GLY A 119 12.99 6.17 22.56
N TYR A 120 12.91 5.50 21.40
CA TYR A 120 12.37 4.14 21.28
C TYR A 120 13.35 3.15 20.61
N TYR A 121 14.32 3.64 19.82
CA TYR A 121 15.32 2.82 19.12
C TYR A 121 16.76 3.04 19.63
N GLY A 122 17.02 4.05 20.46
CA GLY A 122 18.36 4.39 20.95
C GLY A 122 19.06 3.28 21.74
N GLY A 123 18.29 2.40 22.41
CA GLY A 123 18.85 1.29 23.19
C GLY A 123 19.22 0.04 22.37
N TYR A 124 18.55 -0.21 21.25
CA TYR A 124 18.69 -1.49 20.53
C TYR A 124 19.69 -1.43 19.36
N TYR A 125 19.88 -0.25 18.76
CA TYR A 125 20.84 -0.05 17.66
C TYR A 125 22.07 0.81 18.02
N GLY A 126 22.05 1.50 19.17
CA GLY A 126 23.16 2.35 19.61
C GLY A 126 24.48 1.60 19.90
N GLY A 127 24.45 0.27 20.01
CA GLY A 127 25.65 -0.55 20.19
C GLY A 127 26.34 -0.96 18.89
N TYR A 128 25.67 -0.88 17.73
CA TYR A 128 26.18 -1.46 16.48
C TYR A 128 26.73 -0.44 15.48
N TYR A 129 26.39 0.84 15.61
CA TYR A 129 26.92 1.91 14.76
C TYR A 129 27.55 3.02 15.60
N GLY A 130 28.84 2.82 15.92
CA GLY A 130 29.85 3.87 15.84
C GLY A 130 29.70 5.05 16.79
N ALA A 131 30.29 4.91 17.97
CA ALA A 131 30.97 6.03 18.60
C ALA A 131 32.22 6.39 17.77
N GLU A 132 32.05 7.13 16.68
CA GLU A 132 33.14 7.97 16.17
C GLU A 132 33.08 9.30 16.93
N LYS A 133 33.97 9.42 17.91
CA LYS A 133 34.30 10.71 18.52
C LYS A 133 35.10 11.52 17.52
N GLU A 134 34.49 12.54 16.94
CA GLU A 134 35.25 13.62 16.30
C GLU A 134 36.04 14.39 17.38
N LYS A 135 37.30 14.70 17.06
CA LYS A 135 38.25 15.50 17.84
C LYS A 135 38.16 16.96 17.44
#